data_AF-A0A6B2H8R4-F1
#
_entry.id   AF-A0A6B2H8R4-F1
#
_cell.length_a   1.000
_cell.length_b   1.000
_cell.length_c   1.000
_cell.angle_alpha   90.00
_cell.angle_beta   90.00
_cell.angle_gamma   90.00
#
_symmetry.space_group_name_H-M   'P 1'
#
loop_
_entity.id
_entity.type
_entity.pdbx_description
1 polymer ?
#
loop_
_entity_poly.entity_id
_entity_poly.type
_entity_poly.pdbx_seq_one_letter_code
_entity_poly.pdbx_strand_id
1 'polypeptide(L)'
;MFLKFFKKADPPDDLQLVQQYRATGDMDCLGELFERHTEMVYLVCLKYLRDEDDSKDATMQVFESLTELLLKHDIANFKSWLHVITKNHCLMQLRARKGKEQISLEDASPPFMENSALFHHSDAELQEQSEEQLRQGLETLPPEQRTCVGLFYLQQKSYKEIAEQTNFDLNKVKSYIQNGKRNLKLYLEKHHEPR
;
A
#
# COMPACT_ATOMS: atom_id res chain seq x y z
N MET A 1 -22.14 50.41 2.36
CA MET A 1 -22.41 49.07 2.91
C MET A 1 -21.66 48.06 2.04
N PHE A 2 -20.41 47.77 2.37
CA PHE A 2 -19.58 46.83 1.60
C PHE A 2 -19.66 45.45 2.26
N LEU A 3 -20.57 44.62 1.78
CA LEU A 3 -20.60 43.19 2.09
C LEU A 3 -19.38 42.55 1.41
N LYS A 4 -18.32 42.33 2.19
CA LYS A 4 -17.24 41.43 1.81
C LYS A 4 -17.85 40.03 1.68
N PHE A 5 -17.95 39.54 0.45
CA PHE A 5 -18.17 38.12 0.18
C PHE A 5 -16.92 37.37 0.66
N PHE A 6 -16.99 36.83 1.88
CA PHE A 6 -16.04 35.79 2.31
C PHE A 6 -16.38 34.54 1.49
N LYS A 7 -15.68 34.37 0.36
CA LYS A 7 -15.63 33.11 -0.35
C LYS A 7 -14.96 32.13 0.62
N LYS A 8 -15.74 31.26 1.26
CA LYS A 8 -15.21 30.19 2.11
C LYS A 8 -14.26 29.39 1.22
N ALA A 9 -12.99 29.28 1.61
CA ALA A 9 -12.03 28.47 0.86
C ALA A 9 -12.58 27.05 0.72
N ASP A 10 -12.36 26.43 -0.44
CA ASP A 10 -12.71 25.04 -0.63
C ASP A 10 -12.01 24.21 0.46
N PRO A 11 -12.68 23.18 1.02
CA PRO A 11 -12.07 22.34 2.04
C PRO A 11 -10.80 21.70 1.46
N PRO A 12 -9.73 21.58 2.26
CA PRO A 12 -8.46 21.06 1.77
C PRO A 12 -8.62 19.62 1.29
N ASP A 13 -7.94 19.28 0.19
CA ASP A 13 -7.85 17.90 -0.28
C ASP A 13 -6.91 17.06 0.61
N ASP A 14 -6.88 15.75 0.38
CA ASP A 14 -6.11 14.83 1.23
C ASP A 14 -4.61 15.11 1.20
N LEU A 15 -4.04 15.53 0.06
CA LEU A 15 -2.61 15.84 -0.03
C LEU A 15 -2.29 17.15 0.69
N GLN A 16 -3.18 18.14 0.61
CA GLN A 16 -3.06 19.39 1.35
C GLN A 16 -3.08 19.15 2.86
N LEU A 17 -3.99 18.28 3.34
CA LEU A 17 -4.04 17.87 4.75
C LEU A 17 -2.75 17.16 5.19
N VAL A 18 -2.22 16.26 4.37
CA VAL A 18 -0.92 15.59 4.63
C VAL A 18 0.23 16.61 4.70
N GLN A 19 0.28 17.56 3.77
CA GLN A 19 1.33 18.59 3.73
C GLN A 19 1.24 19.52 4.94
N GLN A 20 0.04 19.94 5.31
CA GLN A 20 -0.19 20.76 6.50
C GLN A 20 0.24 20.01 7.76
N TYR A 21 -0.19 18.75 7.92
CA TYR A 21 0.23 17.92 9.06
C TYR A 21 1.75 17.82 9.16
N ARG A 22 2.47 17.58 8.06
CA ARG A 22 3.94 17.53 8.06
C ARG A 22 4.59 18.83 8.52
N ALA A 23 4.01 19.96 8.15
CA ALA A 23 4.56 21.27 8.46
C ALA A 23 4.28 21.69 9.91
N THR A 24 3.12 21.32 10.46
CA THR A 24 2.62 21.88 11.73
C THR A 24 2.49 20.87 12.86
N GLY A 25 2.35 19.57 12.55
CA GLY A 25 1.96 18.55 13.52
C GLY A 25 0.50 18.65 13.98
N ASP A 26 -0.33 19.42 13.26
CA ASP A 26 -1.72 19.69 13.62
C ASP A 26 -2.61 18.44 13.51
N MET A 27 -3.08 17.95 14.66
CA MET A 27 -3.87 16.73 14.74
C MET A 27 -5.26 16.87 14.10
N ASP A 28 -5.76 18.09 13.91
CA ASP A 28 -7.04 18.31 13.21
C ASP A 28 -6.95 17.85 11.75
N CYS A 29 -5.75 17.93 11.13
CA CYS A 29 -5.52 17.40 9.79
C CYS A 29 -5.69 15.88 9.74
N LEU A 30 -5.21 15.17 10.77
CA LEU A 30 -5.40 13.73 10.89
C LEU A 30 -6.85 13.36 11.21
N GLY A 31 -7.55 14.17 12.01
CA GLY A 31 -8.98 14.01 12.29
C GLY A 31 -9.82 14.04 11.02
N GLU A 32 -9.56 15.01 10.15
CA GLU A 32 -10.25 15.11 8.85
C GLU A 32 -9.93 13.90 7.95
N LEU A 33 -8.68 13.46 7.87
CA LEU A 33 -8.30 12.25 7.13
C LEU A 33 -8.96 10.99 7.72
N PHE A 34 -9.10 10.92 9.04
CA PHE A 34 -9.82 9.84 9.73
C PHE A 34 -11.28 9.80 9.30
N GLU A 35 -12.00 10.91 9.42
CA GLU A 35 -13.42 10.98 9.07
C GLU A 35 -13.68 10.58 7.60
N ARG A 36 -12.82 11.04 6.68
CA ARG A 36 -12.96 10.75 5.24
C ARG A 36 -12.71 9.29 4.88
N HIS A 37 -11.79 8.61 5.56
CA HIS A 37 -11.28 7.31 5.12
C HIS A 37 -11.60 6.14 6.05
N THR A 38 -12.24 6.37 7.20
CA THR A 38 -12.57 5.32 8.18
C THR A 38 -13.36 4.17 7.56
N GLU A 39 -14.40 4.46 6.78
CA GLU A 39 -15.20 3.41 6.14
C GLU A 39 -14.36 2.54 5.20
N MET A 40 -13.51 3.15 4.37
CA MET A 40 -12.63 2.42 3.46
C MET A 40 -11.66 1.53 4.23
N VAL A 41 -10.98 2.07 5.25
CA VAL A 41 -10.04 1.32 6.07
C VAL A 41 -10.75 0.15 6.75
N TYR A 42 -11.92 0.39 7.35
CA TYR A 42 -12.70 -0.64 8.02
C TYR A 42 -13.13 -1.77 7.07
N LEU A 43 -13.63 -1.44 5.88
CA LEU A 43 -14.05 -2.44 4.89
C LEU A 43 -12.87 -3.28 4.37
N VAL A 44 -11.70 -2.67 4.23
CA VAL A 44 -10.47 -3.41 3.89
C VAL A 44 -10.10 -4.35 5.04
N CYS A 45 -10.12 -3.89 6.28
CA CYS A 45 -9.88 -4.73 7.45
C CYS A 45 -10.84 -5.92 7.50
N LEU A 46 -12.14 -5.67 7.36
CA LEU A 46 -13.18 -6.69 7.39
C LEU A 46 -13.02 -7.74 6.29
N LYS A 47 -12.64 -7.32 5.08
CA LYS A 47 -12.35 -8.22 3.96
C LYS A 47 -11.26 -9.24 4.29
N TYR A 48 -10.20 -8.82 4.98
CA TYR A 48 -9.05 -9.69 5.28
C TYR A 48 -9.21 -10.47 6.60
N LEU A 49 -9.65 -9.80 7.67
CA LEU A 49 -9.70 -10.39 9.01
C LEU A 49 -10.96 -11.22 9.25
N ARG A 50 -12.08 -10.89 8.57
CA ARG A 50 -13.38 -11.58 8.67
C ARG A 50 -13.94 -11.67 10.10
N ASP A 51 -13.50 -10.76 10.96
CA ASP A 51 -13.96 -10.61 12.34
C ASP A 51 -14.18 -9.11 12.59
N GLU A 52 -15.34 -8.75 13.17
CA GLU A 52 -15.74 -7.35 13.31
C GLU A 52 -14.88 -6.60 14.32
N ASP A 53 -14.57 -7.21 15.46
CA ASP A 53 -13.88 -6.55 16.55
C ASP A 53 -12.40 -6.39 16.21
N ASP A 54 -11.78 -7.44 15.66
CA ASP A 54 -10.45 -7.36 15.09
C ASP A 54 -10.33 -6.30 14.00
N SER A 55 -11.39 -6.11 13.19
CA SER A 55 -11.39 -5.10 12.13
C SER A 55 -11.50 -3.68 12.65
N LYS A 56 -12.27 -3.46 13.73
CA LYS A 56 -12.33 -2.16 14.43
C LYS A 56 -10.96 -1.82 15.04
N ASP A 57 -10.35 -2.78 15.73
CA ASP A 57 -9.03 -2.61 16.35
C ASP A 57 -7.95 -2.33 15.29
N ALA A 58 -7.94 -3.11 14.19
CA ALA A 58 -7.01 -2.91 13.09
C ALA A 58 -7.17 -1.53 12.43
N THR A 59 -8.41 -1.04 12.29
CA THR A 59 -8.70 0.30 11.75
C THR A 59 -8.06 1.38 12.62
N MET A 60 -8.24 1.29 13.94
CA MET A 60 -7.65 2.25 14.88
C MET A 60 -6.12 2.24 14.84
N GLN A 61 -5.52 1.05 14.83
CA GLN A 61 -4.06 0.88 14.74
C GLN A 61 -3.47 1.45 13.44
N VAL A 62 -4.18 1.31 12.31
CA VAL A 62 -3.76 1.93 11.04
C VAL A 62 -3.73 3.45 11.18
N PHE A 63 -4.78 4.07 11.72
CA PHE A 63 -4.82 5.51 11.91
C PHE A 63 -3.80 6.03 12.91
N GLU A 64 -3.57 5.30 14.01
CA GLU A 64 -2.50 5.61 14.97
C GLU A 64 -1.13 5.66 14.29
N SER A 65 -0.85 4.68 13.43
CA SER A 65 0.41 4.62 12.68
C SER A 65 0.63 5.79 11.72
N LEU A 66 -0.43 6.48 11.26
CA LEU A 66 -0.31 7.59 10.32
C LEU A 66 0.49 8.76 10.87
N THR A 67 0.45 8.99 12.19
CA THR A 67 1.20 10.06 12.85
C THR A 67 2.68 10.04 12.50
N GLU A 68 3.29 8.85 12.50
CA GLU A 68 4.70 8.69 12.12
C GLU A 68 4.89 8.50 10.61
N LEU A 69 4.00 7.74 9.97
CA LEU A 69 4.15 7.35 8.57
C LEU A 69 4.05 8.56 7.63
N LEU A 70 3.16 9.51 7.93
CA LEU A 70 3.02 10.71 7.10
C LEU A 70 4.26 11.59 7.15
N LEU A 71 5.10 11.51 8.18
CA LEU A 71 6.35 12.27 8.27
C LEU A 71 7.49 11.63 7.47
N LYS A 72 7.42 10.32 7.21
CA LYS A 72 8.53 9.52 6.66
C LYS A 72 8.42 9.27 5.16
N HIS A 73 7.22 9.32 4.60
CA HIS A 73 6.96 8.81 3.25
C HIS A 73 6.47 9.90 2.31
N ASP A 74 6.97 9.96 1.09
CA ASP A 74 6.40 10.84 0.08
C ASP A 74 5.16 10.21 -0.58
N ILE A 75 4.05 10.93 -0.62
CA ILE A 75 2.72 10.39 -0.94
C ILE A 75 2.17 11.12 -2.16
N ALA A 76 1.99 10.39 -3.27
CA ALA A 76 1.41 10.94 -4.49
C ALA A 76 -0.12 10.78 -4.54
N ASN A 77 -0.65 9.69 -3.96
CA ASN A 77 -2.09 9.47 -3.82
C ASN A 77 -2.38 8.89 -2.43
N PHE A 78 -2.97 9.71 -1.56
CA PHE A 78 -3.21 9.33 -0.17
C PHE A 78 -4.15 8.13 -0.02
N LYS A 79 -5.29 8.14 -0.73
CA LYS A 79 -6.28 7.06 -0.64
C LYS A 79 -5.70 5.71 -1.04
N SER A 80 -5.01 5.66 -2.17
CA SER A 80 -4.40 4.43 -2.70
C SER A 80 -3.25 3.95 -1.81
N TRP A 81 -2.48 4.87 -1.25
CA TRP A 81 -1.43 4.59 -0.27
C TRP A 81 -1.98 4.05 1.06
N LEU A 82 -3.04 4.65 1.57
CA LEU A 82 -3.70 4.23 2.81
C LEU A 82 -4.28 2.83 2.66
N HIS A 83 -4.95 2.53 1.54
CA HIS A 83 -5.46 1.19 1.25
C HIS A 83 -4.36 0.12 1.28
N VAL A 84 -3.17 0.41 0.72
CA VAL A 84 -2.01 -0.50 0.77
C VAL A 84 -1.57 -0.72 2.22
N ILE A 85 -1.49 0.34 3.01
CA ILE A 85 -1.10 0.25 4.42
C ILE A 85 -2.08 -0.59 5.22
N THR A 86 -3.38 -0.35 5.05
CA THR A 86 -4.42 -1.14 5.70
C THR A 86 -4.32 -2.61 5.32
N LYS A 87 -4.23 -2.93 4.03
CA LYS A 87 -4.05 -4.31 3.55
C LYS A 87 -2.83 -4.97 4.21
N ASN A 88 -1.69 -4.29 4.20
CA ASN A 88 -0.44 -4.83 4.74
C ASN A 88 -0.53 -5.06 6.26
N HIS A 89 -1.18 -4.16 6.98
CA HIS A 89 -1.46 -4.31 8.42
C HIS A 89 -2.27 -5.57 8.70
N CYS A 90 -3.37 -5.80 7.96
CA CYS A 90 -4.16 -7.01 8.12
C CYS A 90 -3.38 -8.28 7.80
N LEU A 91 -2.60 -8.29 6.71
CA LEU A 91 -1.77 -9.43 6.34
C LEU A 91 -0.71 -9.73 7.41
N MET A 92 -0.11 -8.69 8.01
CA MET A 92 0.83 -8.85 9.12
C MET A 92 0.15 -9.49 10.34
N GLN A 93 -1.05 -9.03 10.72
CA GLN A 93 -1.80 -9.63 11.82
C GLN A 93 -2.14 -11.11 11.54
N LEU A 94 -2.59 -11.43 10.33
CA LEU A 94 -2.90 -12.81 9.94
C LEU A 94 -1.66 -13.71 9.99
N ARG A 95 -0.49 -13.20 9.55
CA ARG A 95 0.79 -13.92 9.69
C ARG A 95 1.16 -14.12 11.15
N ALA A 96 1.03 -13.10 11.99
CA ALA A 96 1.30 -13.21 13.43
C ALA A 96 0.37 -14.23 14.13
N ARG A 97 -0.90 -14.31 13.72
CA ARG A 97 -1.85 -15.33 14.21
C ARG A 97 -1.42 -16.74 13.83
N LYS A 98 -0.96 -16.94 12.59
CA LYS A 98 -0.39 -18.23 12.13
C LYS A 98 0.94 -18.56 12.81
N GLY A 99 1.80 -17.55 13.01
CA GLY A 99 3.09 -17.65 13.69
C GLY A 99 2.99 -17.82 15.22
N LYS A 100 1.82 -17.70 15.83
CA LYS A 100 1.63 -18.11 17.23
C LYS A 100 1.71 -19.63 17.42
N GLU A 101 1.67 -20.43 16.35
CA GLU A 101 2.04 -21.86 16.39
C GLU A 101 3.56 -22.10 16.21
N GLN A 102 4.34 -21.11 15.73
CA GLN A 102 5.81 -21.15 15.65
C GLN A 102 6.40 -19.74 15.75
N ILE A 103 6.76 -19.34 16.98
CA ILE A 103 7.32 -18.02 17.30
C ILE A 103 8.71 -17.84 16.66
N SER A 104 8.92 -16.76 15.90
CA SER A 104 10.15 -15.96 16.02
C SER A 104 9.85 -14.47 15.79
N LEU A 105 10.22 -13.66 16.78
CA LEU A 105 9.95 -12.22 16.96
C LEU A 105 10.87 -11.30 16.11
N GLU A 106 11.39 -11.76 14.99
CA GLU A 106 12.30 -10.99 14.11
C GLU A 106 11.61 -10.40 12.87
N ASP A 107 10.29 -10.56 12.77
CA ASP A 107 9.48 -10.24 11.57
C ASP A 107 9.19 -8.74 11.36
N ALA A 108 9.83 -7.86 12.13
CA ALA A 108 9.79 -6.41 11.94
C ALA A 108 10.68 -5.97 10.76
N SER A 109 10.47 -6.54 9.58
CA SER A 109 10.95 -5.92 8.35
C SER A 109 10.00 -4.77 8.00
N PRO A 110 10.49 -3.53 7.81
CA PRO A 110 9.63 -2.39 7.55
C PRO A 110 8.82 -2.63 6.27
N PRO A 111 7.50 -2.38 6.27
CA PRO A 111 6.71 -2.45 5.05
C PRO A 111 7.24 -1.37 4.11
N PHE A 112 7.86 -1.79 3.01
CA PHE A 112 8.18 -0.89 1.92
C PHE A 112 6.85 -0.41 1.35
N MET A 113 6.53 0.86 1.60
CA MET A 113 5.31 1.49 1.09
C MET A 113 5.33 1.50 -0.43
N GLU A 114 4.33 0.83 -0.98
CA GLU A 114 4.02 0.87 -2.38
C GLU A 114 3.25 2.16 -2.68
N ASN A 115 3.84 3.00 -3.54
CA ASN A 115 3.09 4.06 -4.20
C ASN A 115 2.12 3.39 -5.17
N SER A 116 0.87 3.25 -4.75
CA SER A 116 -0.21 2.68 -5.53
C SER A 116 -0.66 3.72 -6.57
N ALA A 117 0.05 3.73 -7.70
CA ALA A 117 -0.37 4.46 -8.90
C ALA A 117 -0.91 3.51 -9.99
N LEU A 118 -0.97 2.20 -9.73
CA LEU A 118 -1.22 1.21 -10.79
C LEU A 118 -2.68 0.80 -10.98
N PHE A 119 -3.59 1.11 -10.05
CA PHE A 119 -4.93 0.51 -10.10
C PHE A 119 -6.03 1.46 -9.65
N HIS A 120 -6.35 2.45 -10.49
CA HIS A 120 -7.66 3.11 -10.48
C HIS A 120 -8.05 3.57 -11.88
N HIS A 121 -8.33 2.65 -12.80
CA HIS A 121 -9.16 2.93 -13.98
C HIS A 121 -10.23 1.85 -14.13
N SER A 122 -11.48 2.30 -14.17
CA SER A 122 -12.70 1.49 -14.07
C SER A 122 -13.31 1.22 -15.45
N ASP A 123 -12.59 0.52 -16.31
CA ASP A 123 -13.13 -0.08 -17.54
C ASP A 123 -12.64 -1.53 -17.64
N ALA A 124 -13.56 -2.47 -17.91
CA ALA A 124 -13.24 -3.90 -18.00
C ALA A 124 -12.22 -4.18 -19.13
N GLU A 125 -12.30 -3.45 -20.25
CA GLU A 125 -11.34 -3.57 -21.36
C GLU A 125 -9.96 -3.00 -21.00
N LEU A 126 -9.90 -1.90 -20.24
CA LEU A 126 -8.62 -1.36 -19.74
C LEU A 126 -8.01 -2.29 -18.68
N GLN A 127 -8.84 -2.99 -17.92
CA GLN A 127 -8.39 -3.97 -16.94
C GLN A 127 -7.81 -5.21 -17.61
N GLU A 128 -8.47 -5.77 -18.64
CA GLU A 128 -7.94 -6.90 -19.41
C GLU A 128 -6.64 -6.55 -20.17
N GLN A 129 -6.56 -5.36 -20.77
CA GLN A 129 -5.33 -4.87 -21.43
C GLN A 129 -4.19 -4.67 -20.42
N SER A 130 -4.49 -4.11 -19.25
CA SER A 130 -3.53 -3.93 -18.15
C SER A 130 -3.04 -5.28 -17.62
N GLU A 131 -3.91 -6.28 -17.52
CA GLU A 131 -3.55 -7.63 -17.09
C GLU A 131 -2.63 -8.36 -18.08
N GLU A 132 -2.91 -8.29 -19.39
CA GLU A 132 -2.05 -8.90 -20.40
C GLU A 132 -0.67 -8.22 -20.48
N GLN A 133 -0.62 -6.88 -20.41
CA GLN A 133 0.65 -6.15 -20.35
C GLN A 133 1.46 -6.51 -19.11
N LEU A 134 0.81 -6.68 -17.96
CA LEU A 134 1.49 -7.13 -16.74
C LEU A 134 2.04 -8.55 -16.90
N ARG A 135 1.27 -9.46 -17.52
CA ARG A 135 1.68 -10.84 -17.79
C ARG A 135 2.93 -10.87 -18.68
N GLN A 136 2.92 -10.11 -19.77
CA GLN A 136 4.07 -9.99 -20.68
C GLN A 136 5.27 -9.35 -19.97
N GLY A 137 5.04 -8.29 -19.19
CA GLY A 137 6.07 -7.65 -18.38
C GLY A 137 6.75 -8.62 -17.42
N LEU A 138 5.98 -9.50 -16.76
CA LEU A 138 6.50 -10.54 -15.88
C LEU A 138 7.41 -11.53 -16.62
N GLU A 139 7.07 -11.87 -17.87
CA GLU A 139 7.89 -12.75 -18.71
C GLU A 139 9.24 -12.12 -19.10
N THR A 140 9.33 -10.79 -19.11
CA THR A 140 10.60 -10.07 -19.39
C THR A 140 11.58 -10.03 -18.22
N LEU A 141 11.11 -10.34 -17.01
CA LEU A 141 11.96 -10.29 -15.82
C LEU A 141 12.97 -11.45 -15.79
N PRO A 142 14.19 -11.22 -15.26
CA PRO A 142 15.09 -12.29 -14.89
C PRO A 142 14.39 -13.34 -14.00
N PRO A 143 14.73 -14.65 -14.13
CA PRO A 143 14.01 -15.73 -13.48
C PRO A 143 13.83 -15.57 -11.97
N GLU A 144 14.86 -15.08 -11.29
CA GLU A 144 14.86 -14.85 -9.84
C GLU A 144 13.95 -13.69 -9.46
N GLN A 145 13.97 -12.59 -10.24
CA GLN A 145 13.07 -11.46 -10.05
C GLN A 145 11.63 -11.88 -10.27
N ARG A 146 11.32 -12.58 -11.37
CA ARG A 146 9.98 -13.10 -11.67
C ARG A 146 9.48 -14.01 -10.55
N THR A 147 10.31 -14.94 -10.09
CA THR A 147 9.97 -15.87 -9.00
C THR A 147 9.65 -15.11 -7.73
N CYS A 148 10.56 -14.23 -7.27
CA CYS A 148 10.36 -13.50 -6.02
C CYS A 148 9.19 -12.51 -6.11
N VAL A 149 9.00 -11.82 -7.24
CA VAL A 149 7.84 -10.95 -7.50
C VAL A 149 6.54 -11.75 -7.47
N GLY A 150 6.48 -12.90 -8.13
CA GLY A 150 5.29 -13.75 -8.14
C GLY A 150 4.93 -14.27 -6.74
N LEU A 151 5.92 -14.78 -6.00
CA LEU A 151 5.69 -15.25 -4.63
C LEU A 151 5.25 -14.12 -3.70
N PHE A 152 5.83 -12.93 -3.84
CA PHE A 152 5.49 -11.79 -2.99
C PHE A 152 4.12 -11.19 -3.34
N TYR A 153 3.88 -10.84 -4.61
CA TYR A 153 2.69 -10.09 -5.00
C TYR A 153 1.47 -10.97 -5.26
N LEU A 154 1.66 -12.14 -5.87
CA LEU A 154 0.56 -13.04 -6.24
C LEU A 154 0.22 -14.00 -5.10
N GLN A 155 1.25 -14.56 -4.46
CA GLN A 155 1.08 -15.54 -3.37
C GLN A 155 1.16 -14.91 -1.97
N GLN A 156 1.37 -13.60 -1.87
CA GLN A 156 1.41 -12.85 -0.60
C GLN A 156 2.41 -13.40 0.43
N LYS A 157 3.50 -14.00 -0.02
CA LYS A 157 4.55 -14.54 0.86
C LYS A 157 5.43 -13.43 1.43
N SER A 158 5.88 -13.61 2.66
CA SER A 158 6.88 -12.75 3.29
C SER A 158 8.25 -12.96 2.65
N TYR A 159 9.18 -12.00 2.83
CA TYR A 159 10.55 -12.17 2.36
C TYR A 159 11.21 -13.43 2.94
N LYS A 160 10.87 -13.80 4.17
CA LYS A 160 11.40 -14.98 4.84
C LYS A 160 10.82 -16.26 4.25
N GLU A 161 9.50 -16.34 4.08
CA GLU A 161 8.86 -17.49 3.41
C GLU A 161 9.39 -17.69 1.99
N ILE A 162 9.69 -16.59 1.28
CA ILE A 162 10.32 -16.63 -0.03
C ILE A 162 11.77 -17.12 0.07
N ALA A 163 12.56 -16.59 1.00
CA ALA A 163 13.94 -17.02 1.23
C ALA A 163 14.02 -18.51 1.57
N GLU A 164 13.13 -19.01 2.43
CA GLU A 164 13.02 -20.42 2.81
C GLU A 164 12.61 -21.29 1.62
N GLN A 165 11.61 -20.88 0.85
CA GLN A 165 11.13 -21.66 -0.30
C GLN A 165 12.13 -21.69 -1.46
N THR A 166 12.82 -20.58 -1.71
CA THR A 166 13.75 -20.43 -2.85
C THR A 166 15.19 -20.74 -2.48
N ASN A 167 15.48 -20.89 -1.20
CA ASN A 167 16.82 -21.03 -0.63
C ASN A 167 17.76 -19.84 -0.96
N PHE A 168 17.17 -18.68 -1.29
CA PHE A 168 17.91 -17.44 -1.52
C PHE A 168 18.17 -16.69 -0.21
N ASP A 169 19.29 -15.98 -0.15
CA ASP A 169 19.57 -15.06 0.96
C ASP A 169 18.47 -13.99 1.05
N LEU A 170 18.04 -13.63 2.27
CA LEU A 170 16.99 -12.64 2.51
C LEU A 170 17.26 -11.30 1.79
N ASN A 171 18.52 -10.88 1.75
CA ASN A 171 18.95 -9.66 1.04
C ASN A 171 18.80 -9.78 -0.48
N LYS A 172 19.05 -10.98 -1.04
CA LYS A 172 18.80 -11.25 -2.47
C LYS A 172 17.31 -11.23 -2.76
N VAL A 173 16.48 -11.83 -1.91
CA VAL A 173 15.01 -11.78 -2.05
C VAL A 173 14.51 -10.33 -2.10
N LYS A 174 14.92 -9.49 -1.15
CA LYS A 174 14.58 -8.06 -1.13
C LYS A 174 15.02 -7.36 -2.43
N SER A 175 16.26 -7.61 -2.85
CA SER A 175 16.82 -7.04 -4.08
C SER A 175 16.07 -7.51 -5.33
N TYR A 176 15.73 -8.79 -5.44
CA TYR A 176 14.99 -9.35 -6.57
C TYR A 176 13.58 -8.77 -6.68
N ILE A 177 12.90 -8.57 -5.55
CA ILE A 177 11.55 -7.98 -5.53
C ILE A 177 11.62 -6.50 -5.92
N GLN A 178 12.56 -5.73 -5.35
CA GLN A 178 12.73 -4.32 -5.69
C GLN A 178 13.11 -4.11 -7.16
N ASN A 179 14.09 -4.87 -7.67
CA ASN A 179 14.52 -4.76 -9.06
C ASN A 179 13.44 -5.26 -10.02
N GLY A 180 12.75 -6.35 -9.70
CA GLY A 180 11.64 -6.87 -10.48
C GLY A 180 10.50 -5.87 -10.60
N LYS A 181 10.11 -5.23 -9.48
CA LYS A 181 9.13 -4.14 -9.48
C LYS A 181 9.56 -2.96 -10.35
N ARG A 182 10.81 -2.49 -10.20
CA ARG A 182 11.33 -1.38 -11.00
C ARG A 182 11.28 -1.71 -12.49
N ASN A 183 11.68 -2.92 -12.86
CA ASN A 183 11.71 -3.37 -14.26
C ASN A 183 10.30 -3.52 -14.83
N LEU A 184 9.34 -4.03 -14.05
CA LEU A 184 7.93 -4.05 -14.44
C LEU A 184 7.37 -2.65 -14.66
N LYS A 185 7.69 -1.70 -13.77
CA LYS A 185 7.27 -0.31 -13.94
C LYS A 185 7.80 0.27 -15.25
N LEU A 186 9.10 0.11 -15.54
CA LEU A 186 9.70 0.59 -16.78
C LEU A 186 9.10 -0.08 -18.02
N TYR A 187 8.78 -1.37 -17.94
CA TYR A 187 8.09 -2.09 -19.01
C TYR A 187 6.71 -1.49 -19.26
N LEU A 188 5.90 -1.35 -18.20
CA LEU A 188 4.55 -0.79 -18.31
C LEU A 188 4.59 0.66 -18.81
N GLU A 189 5.49 1.52 -18.33
CA GLU A 189 5.64 2.89 -18.82
C GLU A 189 6.00 2.97 -20.30
N LYS A 190 6.81 2.03 -20.80
CA LYS A 190 7.19 1.96 -22.22
C LYS A 190 6.04 1.47 -23.12
N HIS A 191 5.15 0.65 -22.57
CA HIS A 191 4.04 0.02 -23.27
C HIS A 191 2.68 0.65 -22.95
N HIS A 192 2.65 1.68 -22.11
CA HIS A 192 1.51 2.53 -21.87
C HIS A 192 1.41 3.52 -23.04
N GLU A 193 0.47 3.32 -23.96
CA GLU A 193 0.17 4.33 -24.96
C GLU A 193 -0.35 5.59 -24.24
N PRO A 194 0.28 6.76 -24.41
CA PRO A 194 -0.33 8.01 -24.01
C PRO A 194 -1.49 8.27 -24.98
N ARG A 195 -2.71 8.37 -24.45
CA ARG A 195 -3.77 9.13 -25.12
C ARG A 195 -3.75 10.56 -24.63
#